data_AF-A0A524G9K9-F1
#
_entry.id   AF-A0A524G9K9-F1
#
_cell.length_a   1.000
_cell.length_b   1.000
_cell.length_c   1.000
_cell.angle_alpha   90.00
_cell.angle_beta   90.00
_cell.angle_gamma   90.00
#
_symmetry.space_group_name_H-M   'P 1'
#
loop_
_entity.id
_entity.type
_entity.pdbx_description
1 polymer ?
#
loop_
_entity_poly.entity_id
_entity_poly.type
_entity_poly.pdbx_seq_one_letter_code
_entity_poly.pdbx_strand_id
1 'polypeptide(L)'
;MHANKCKVMTLWVVILLAMPFASVPLANAWEAGDEAAIFGYTFEEEYWTNDSIIIRNENGNASFTASYVHVEEFQSFLIAFNNANMTTGEKVILPYQLFGMHYKTPQNREVFIGAIFAFLLVHNESYGSNNLPDMGHDTAWYVVPFTNDTTYGVEPSVVPMPATKLGEGHYRFGMHYYNLTCRIVSADTPLGFWLTLALPVMTVLLSELTIEYDIKIHEDGSVQAESLYTIGQVHEMEFLGTPVEPTDIIIDSMKISAVHYLSIFTSQYRVTRASNGNTITAPTATLPMDDNISIVVGTSERAFDIGLGRQYSLINETTNPWDVVSDNETAINCLLGARLSDLVLVAWQLPLSAFVFAHMAYGLSERVRTIYSSVGDMAQGTINGTAFVNSDWWYAVTFPEWNGLRVQQDPVYVAYTNLANTTATDGGAGGLVALLLIVVGVIAVIWLLRRRS
;
A
#
# COMPACT_ATOMS: atom_id res chain seq x y z
N MET A 1 3.69 44.28 16.21
CA MET A 1 2.72 43.19 16.43
C MET A 1 2.82 42.24 15.24
N HIS A 2 3.69 41.24 15.32
CA HIS A 2 3.68 40.13 14.39
C HIS A 2 2.47 39.26 14.75
N ALA A 3 1.48 39.20 13.86
CA ALA A 3 0.35 38.31 14.02
C ALA A 3 0.89 36.88 13.93
N ASN A 4 0.96 36.20 15.07
CA ASN A 4 1.09 34.75 15.13
C ASN A 4 -0.12 34.17 14.38
N LYS A 5 0.06 33.90 13.09
CA LYS A 5 -0.81 33.00 12.32
C LYS A 5 -0.70 31.65 13.01
N CYS A 6 -1.56 31.41 13.98
CA CYS A 6 -1.67 30.14 14.66
C CYS A 6 -1.88 29.08 13.57
N LYS A 7 -0.93 28.15 13.44
CA LYS A 7 -0.89 27.07 12.44
C LYS A 7 -2.04 26.08 12.69
N VAL A 8 -3.30 26.52 12.59
CA VAL A 8 -4.55 25.70 12.58
C VAL A 8 -4.68 24.91 11.25
N MET A 9 -3.60 24.86 10.47
CA MET A 9 -3.52 24.38 9.10
C MET A 9 -3.73 22.86 8.99
N THR A 10 -3.46 22.08 10.05
CA THR A 10 -3.57 20.61 10.00
C THR A 10 -5.00 20.13 9.73
N LEU A 11 -6.01 20.76 10.34
CA LEU A 11 -7.42 20.44 10.09
C LEU A 11 -7.85 20.89 8.69
N TRP A 12 -7.28 21.99 8.20
CA TRP A 12 -7.52 22.50 6.84
C TRP A 12 -6.92 21.61 5.77
N VAL A 13 -5.74 21.02 5.97
CA VAL A 13 -5.13 20.06 5.03
C VAL A 13 -6.02 18.82 4.88
N VAL A 14 -6.59 18.29 5.96
CA VAL A 14 -7.56 17.17 5.93
C VAL A 14 -8.83 17.54 5.14
N ILE A 15 -9.36 18.76 5.32
CA ILE A 15 -10.54 19.26 4.58
C ILE A 15 -10.20 19.56 3.11
N LEU A 16 -9.04 20.17 2.83
CA LEU A 16 -8.57 20.54 1.49
C LEU A 16 -8.12 19.32 0.66
N LEU A 17 -7.74 18.21 1.29
CA LEU A 17 -7.46 16.95 0.60
C LEU A 17 -8.74 16.19 0.26
N ALA A 18 -9.81 16.32 1.06
CA ALA A 18 -11.10 15.71 0.74
C ALA A 18 -11.88 16.48 -0.35
N MET A 19 -11.71 17.81 -0.45
CA MET A 19 -12.49 18.66 -1.35
C MET A 19 -12.28 18.44 -2.86
N PRO A 20 -11.07 18.16 -3.39
CA PRO A 20 -10.86 17.87 -4.81
C PRO A 20 -11.75 16.72 -5.29
N PHE A 21 -11.99 15.70 -4.47
CA PHE A 21 -12.78 14.51 -4.80
C PHE A 21 -14.29 14.76 -4.81
N ALA A 22 -14.77 15.80 -4.13
CA ALA A 22 -16.15 16.27 -4.29
C ALA A 22 -16.36 17.01 -5.62
N SER A 23 -15.28 17.45 -6.27
CA SER A 23 -15.29 18.32 -7.45
C SER A 23 -14.66 17.72 -8.71
N VAL A 24 -14.14 16.48 -8.67
CA VAL A 24 -13.72 15.79 -9.91
C VAL A 24 -14.98 15.66 -10.76
N PRO A 25 -14.99 16.19 -12.00
CA PRO A 25 -16.11 15.99 -12.87
C PRO A 25 -16.25 14.49 -13.11
N LEU A 26 -17.39 13.93 -12.69
CA LEU A 26 -17.98 12.70 -13.20
C LEU A 26 -17.40 11.35 -12.67
N ALA A 27 -17.62 11.04 -11.39
CA ALA A 27 -17.68 9.63 -10.93
C ALA A 27 -18.73 8.78 -11.69
N ASN A 28 -19.57 9.41 -12.51
CA ASN A 28 -20.55 8.76 -13.39
C ASN A 28 -20.12 8.67 -14.86
N ALA A 29 -18.98 9.25 -15.27
CA ALA A 29 -18.56 9.23 -16.69
C ALA A 29 -17.26 8.47 -16.96
N TRP A 30 -16.64 7.84 -15.95
CA TRP A 30 -15.59 6.87 -16.23
C TRP A 30 -16.20 5.63 -16.88
N GLU A 31 -15.82 5.35 -18.12
CA GLU A 31 -16.11 4.12 -18.85
C GLU A 31 -14.82 3.28 -19.04
N ALA A 32 -14.96 1.99 -19.33
CA ALA A 32 -13.79 1.18 -19.68
C ALA A 32 -13.17 1.70 -20.99
N GLY A 33 -11.86 1.92 -21.02
CA GLY A 33 -11.15 2.60 -22.11
C GLY A 33 -10.71 4.02 -21.78
N ASP A 34 -11.28 4.64 -20.73
CA ASP A 34 -10.90 5.99 -20.29
C ASP A 34 -9.51 6.06 -19.65
N GLU A 35 -8.92 4.91 -19.30
CA GLU A 35 -7.57 4.82 -18.75
C GLU A 35 -6.53 5.50 -19.64
N ALA A 36 -6.68 5.43 -20.98
CA ALA A 36 -5.77 6.07 -21.92
C ALA A 36 -5.81 7.60 -21.80
N ALA A 37 -6.99 8.18 -21.55
CA ALA A 37 -7.14 9.62 -21.39
C ALA A 37 -6.61 10.11 -20.04
N ILE A 38 -6.65 9.25 -19.01
CA ILE A 38 -6.37 9.65 -17.63
C ILE A 38 -4.92 9.33 -17.23
N PHE A 39 -4.43 8.16 -17.61
CA PHE A 39 -3.06 7.73 -17.33
C PHE A 39 -2.12 7.98 -18.51
N GLY A 40 -2.64 8.13 -19.74
CA GLY A 40 -1.81 8.13 -20.95
C GLY A 40 -1.43 6.72 -21.43
N TYR A 41 -1.97 5.69 -20.77
CA TYR A 41 -1.66 4.28 -20.98
C TYR A 41 -2.94 3.45 -20.88
N THR A 42 -2.93 2.26 -21.46
CA THR A 42 -4.05 1.31 -21.41
C THR A 42 -3.79 0.17 -20.42
N PHE A 43 -4.86 -0.51 -19.99
CA PHE A 43 -4.73 -1.68 -19.13
C PHE A 43 -4.30 -2.96 -19.88
N GLU A 44 -4.17 -2.88 -21.22
CA GLU A 44 -3.63 -3.94 -22.08
C GLU A 44 -2.09 -3.96 -22.12
N GLU A 45 -1.46 -2.90 -21.62
CA GLU A 45 -0.01 -2.80 -21.58
C GLU A 45 0.56 -3.56 -20.38
N GLU A 46 1.63 -4.32 -20.62
CA GLU A 46 2.26 -5.19 -19.63
C GLU A 46 2.71 -4.43 -18.37
N TYR A 47 3.29 -3.24 -18.53
CA TYR A 47 3.63 -2.39 -17.40
C TYR A 47 3.82 -0.93 -17.83
N TRP A 48 3.50 0.00 -16.95
CA TRP A 48 3.74 1.42 -17.18
C TRP A 48 3.78 2.22 -15.88
N THR A 49 4.30 3.44 -15.98
CA THR A 49 4.12 4.48 -14.98
C THR A 49 3.84 5.77 -15.70
N ASN A 50 2.80 6.46 -15.26
CA ASN A 50 2.43 7.72 -15.88
C ASN A 50 3.34 8.86 -15.42
N ASP A 51 3.37 9.93 -16.23
CA ASP A 51 4.13 11.13 -15.87
C ASP A 51 3.53 11.80 -14.62
N SER A 52 2.20 12.02 -14.63
CA SER A 52 1.41 12.51 -13.49
C SER A 52 -0.07 12.62 -13.86
N ILE A 53 -0.97 12.25 -12.94
CA ILE A 53 -2.39 12.60 -13.00
C ILE A 53 -2.54 13.96 -12.34
N ILE A 54 -2.91 14.99 -13.11
CA ILE A 54 -3.07 16.35 -12.60
C ILE A 54 -4.55 16.68 -12.41
N ILE A 55 -4.95 16.90 -11.16
CA ILE A 55 -6.28 17.38 -10.81
C ILE A 55 -6.19 18.88 -10.56
N ARG A 56 -7.06 19.67 -11.19
CA ARG A 56 -7.10 21.14 -11.03
C ARG A 56 -8.46 21.58 -10.53
N ASN A 57 -8.48 22.53 -9.61
CA ASN A 57 -9.69 23.21 -9.17
C ASN A 57 -9.40 24.70 -8.89
N GLU A 58 -10.40 25.43 -8.42
CA GLU A 58 -10.29 26.86 -8.09
C GLU A 58 -9.30 27.14 -6.95
N ASN A 59 -8.98 26.14 -6.14
CA ASN A 59 -8.13 26.25 -4.96
C ASN A 59 -6.68 25.80 -5.21
N GLY A 60 -6.37 25.20 -6.35
CA GLY A 60 -5.02 24.74 -6.67
C GLY A 60 -4.96 23.58 -7.66
N ASN A 61 -3.83 22.90 -7.67
CA ASN A 61 -3.63 21.65 -8.37
C ASN A 61 -3.12 20.56 -7.42
N ALA A 62 -3.47 19.31 -7.69
CA ALA A 62 -2.94 18.13 -7.05
C ALA A 62 -2.38 17.19 -8.12
N SER A 63 -1.34 16.43 -7.77
CA SER A 63 -0.67 15.51 -8.67
C SER A 63 -0.53 14.14 -8.03
N PHE A 64 -0.74 13.10 -8.83
CA PHE A 64 -0.61 11.69 -8.43
C PHE A 64 0.23 10.94 -9.45
N THR A 65 0.95 9.93 -9.00
CA THR A 65 1.56 8.92 -9.87
C THR A 65 0.71 7.65 -9.82
N ALA A 66 0.54 7.03 -10.98
CA ALA A 66 -0.03 5.72 -11.17
C ALA A 66 1.01 4.82 -11.86
N SER A 67 1.25 3.66 -11.27
CA SER A 67 2.03 2.57 -11.85
C SER A 67 1.16 1.35 -11.99
N TYR A 68 1.41 0.55 -13.01
CA TYR A 68 0.61 -0.62 -13.34
C TYR A 68 1.47 -1.74 -13.89
N VAL A 69 1.09 -2.98 -13.58
CA VAL A 69 1.63 -4.21 -14.14
C VAL A 69 0.46 -5.14 -14.45
N HIS A 70 0.51 -5.78 -15.62
CA HIS A 70 -0.45 -6.73 -16.14
C HIS A 70 0.26 -7.92 -16.75
N VAL A 71 -0.05 -9.10 -16.23
CA VAL A 71 0.39 -10.38 -16.78
C VAL A 71 -0.81 -11.32 -16.78
N GLU A 72 -1.33 -11.62 -17.98
CA GLU A 72 -2.49 -12.48 -18.19
C GLU A 72 -3.72 -12.05 -17.37
N GLU A 73 -4.12 -12.82 -16.35
CA GLU A 73 -5.24 -12.49 -15.47
C GLU A 73 -4.81 -11.85 -14.14
N PHE A 74 -3.52 -11.63 -13.92
CA PHE A 74 -3.00 -10.91 -12.77
C PHE A 74 -2.67 -9.46 -13.14
N GLN A 75 -3.14 -8.54 -12.30
CA GLN A 75 -2.93 -7.11 -12.43
C GLN A 75 -2.56 -6.54 -11.07
N SER A 76 -1.65 -5.58 -11.06
CA SER A 76 -1.31 -4.81 -9.87
C SER A 76 -1.11 -3.35 -10.22
N PHE A 77 -1.37 -2.48 -9.26
CA PHE A 77 -1.24 -1.05 -9.46
C PHE A 77 -0.84 -0.34 -8.18
N LEU A 78 -0.17 0.80 -8.36
CA LEU A 78 0.11 1.75 -7.30
C LEU A 78 -0.49 3.08 -7.71
N ILE A 79 -1.26 3.70 -6.83
CA ILE A 79 -1.63 5.11 -6.96
C ILE A 79 -1.12 5.86 -5.75
N ALA A 80 -0.25 6.84 -5.99
CA ALA A 80 0.45 7.59 -4.96
C ALA A 80 0.25 9.09 -5.12
N PHE A 81 0.16 9.80 -4.00
CA PHE A 81 0.12 11.25 -3.98
C PHE A 81 1.54 11.81 -4.12
N ASN A 82 1.71 12.78 -5.03
CA ASN A 82 2.98 13.45 -5.25
C ASN A 82 3.03 14.75 -4.47
N ASN A 83 2.21 15.70 -4.88
CA ASN A 83 2.08 17.00 -4.22
C ASN A 83 0.78 17.70 -4.63
N ALA A 84 0.38 18.70 -3.84
CA ALA A 84 -0.63 19.68 -4.25
C ALA A 84 -0.12 21.10 -4.07
N ASN A 85 -0.32 21.96 -5.06
CA ASN A 85 0.02 23.38 -5.01
C ASN A 85 -1.27 24.19 -4.92
N MET A 86 -1.48 24.83 -3.78
CA MET A 86 -2.63 25.70 -3.53
C MET A 86 -2.43 27.06 -4.19
N THR A 87 -3.51 27.73 -4.56
CA THR A 87 -3.47 29.11 -5.11
C THR A 87 -2.92 30.14 -4.12
N THR A 88 -2.91 29.80 -2.83
CA THR A 88 -2.27 30.57 -1.76
C THR A 88 -0.74 30.52 -1.78
N GLY A 89 -0.14 29.67 -2.63
CA GLY A 89 1.31 29.43 -2.71
C GLY A 89 1.81 28.28 -1.84
N GLU A 90 0.91 27.59 -1.13
CA GLU A 90 1.23 26.45 -0.26
C GLU A 90 1.36 25.14 -1.07
N LYS A 91 2.48 24.42 -0.91
CA LYS A 91 2.80 23.09 -1.44
C LYS A 91 2.63 21.96 -0.40
N VAL A 92 1.65 21.10 -0.63
CA VAL A 92 1.31 19.97 0.22
C VAL A 92 2.01 18.69 -0.27
N ILE A 93 2.74 17.97 0.59
CA ILE A 93 3.32 16.63 0.31
C ILE A 93 3.00 15.68 1.46
N LEU A 94 2.33 14.56 1.17
CA LEU A 94 2.00 13.51 2.14
C LEU A 94 2.26 12.14 1.53
N PRO A 95 2.83 11.18 2.27
CA PRO A 95 2.96 9.81 1.81
C PRO A 95 1.59 9.14 1.84
N TYR A 96 0.89 9.24 0.72
CA TYR A 96 -0.30 8.44 0.44
C TYR A 96 0.06 7.47 -0.69
N GLN A 97 -0.14 6.18 -0.44
CA GLN A 97 0.06 5.12 -1.41
C GLN A 97 -1.05 4.10 -1.25
N LEU A 98 -1.73 3.80 -2.34
CA LEU A 98 -2.66 2.70 -2.48
C LEU A 98 -2.06 1.69 -3.44
N PHE A 99 -1.62 0.56 -2.91
CA PHE A 99 -1.19 -0.58 -3.70
C PHE A 99 -2.34 -1.57 -3.83
N GLY A 100 -2.76 -1.85 -5.06
CA GLY A 100 -3.87 -2.74 -5.37
C GLY A 100 -3.43 -3.93 -6.20
N MET A 101 -4.13 -5.05 -6.03
CA MET A 101 -4.03 -6.24 -6.86
C MET A 101 -5.42 -6.68 -7.30
N HIS A 102 -5.50 -7.12 -8.55
CA HIS A 102 -6.66 -7.73 -9.15
C HIS A 102 -6.25 -9.03 -9.83
N TYR A 103 -6.91 -10.13 -9.49
CA TYR A 103 -6.66 -11.43 -10.11
C TYR A 103 -7.84 -12.37 -9.92
N LYS A 104 -7.76 -13.53 -10.59
CA LYS A 104 -8.66 -14.65 -10.33
C LYS A 104 -7.96 -15.76 -9.56
N THR A 105 -8.64 -16.30 -8.56
CA THR A 105 -8.18 -17.47 -7.80
C THR A 105 -8.29 -18.76 -8.63
N PRO A 106 -7.69 -19.89 -8.22
CA PRO A 106 -7.77 -21.17 -8.95
C PRO A 106 -9.19 -21.65 -9.29
N GLN A 107 -10.21 -21.35 -8.47
CA GLN A 107 -11.62 -21.63 -8.76
C GLN A 107 -12.32 -20.50 -9.54
N ASN A 108 -11.54 -19.63 -10.18
CA ASN A 108 -12.00 -18.54 -11.04
C ASN A 108 -12.83 -17.49 -10.30
N ARG A 109 -12.52 -17.22 -9.02
CA ARG A 109 -13.14 -16.13 -8.25
C ARG A 109 -12.31 -14.88 -8.40
N GLU A 110 -12.98 -13.78 -8.70
CA GLU A 110 -12.33 -12.47 -8.82
C GLU A 110 -12.02 -11.89 -7.44
N VAL A 111 -10.80 -11.38 -7.28
CA VAL A 111 -10.29 -10.78 -6.04
C VAL A 111 -9.76 -9.39 -6.35
N PHE A 112 -10.30 -8.40 -5.65
CA PHE A 112 -9.74 -7.04 -5.57
C PHE A 112 -9.30 -6.77 -4.14
N ILE A 113 -8.00 -6.57 -3.95
CA ILE A 113 -7.40 -6.29 -2.66
C ILE A 113 -6.46 -5.10 -2.77
N GLY A 114 -6.49 -4.23 -1.77
CA GLY A 114 -5.65 -3.05 -1.68
C GLY A 114 -5.04 -2.92 -0.31
N ALA A 115 -3.79 -2.47 -0.25
CA ALA A 115 -3.11 -2.04 0.96
C ALA A 115 -2.87 -0.53 0.88
N ILE A 116 -3.29 0.20 1.91
CA ILE A 116 -3.10 1.64 1.99
C ILE A 116 -2.13 1.93 3.14
N PHE A 117 -1.06 2.68 2.84
CA PHE A 117 -0.15 3.18 3.88
C PHE A 117 -0.87 4.18 4.78
N ALA A 118 -0.92 3.90 6.07
CA ALA A 118 -1.64 4.71 7.05
C ALA A 118 -0.72 5.77 7.66
N PHE A 119 0.31 5.32 8.37
CA PHE A 119 1.26 6.16 9.11
C PHE A 119 2.45 5.34 9.60
N LEU A 120 3.49 6.05 10.06
CA LEU A 120 4.53 5.49 10.92
C LEU A 120 4.14 5.68 12.39
N LEU A 121 4.42 4.66 13.20
CA LEU A 121 4.13 4.63 14.63
C LEU A 121 5.42 4.32 15.40
N VAL A 122 5.82 5.21 16.29
CA VAL A 122 6.94 4.98 17.22
C VAL A 122 6.36 4.60 18.58
N HIS A 123 6.96 3.63 19.26
CA HIS A 123 6.58 3.31 20.63
C HIS A 123 7.80 2.99 21.48
N ASN A 124 7.68 3.25 22.77
CA ASN A 124 8.61 2.80 23.78
C ASN A 124 7.98 1.63 24.51
N GLU A 125 8.61 0.46 24.38
CA GLU A 125 8.10 -0.76 24.99
C GLU A 125 8.26 -0.71 26.51
N SER A 126 7.12 -0.77 27.19
CA SER A 126 7.00 -0.76 28.65
C SER A 126 6.13 -1.90 29.18
N TYR A 127 5.44 -2.60 28.27
CA TYR A 127 4.52 -3.69 28.53
C TYR A 127 4.81 -4.87 27.58
N GLY A 128 4.38 -6.08 27.95
CA GLY A 128 4.37 -7.24 27.05
C GLY A 128 5.72 -7.92 26.79
N SER A 129 6.84 -7.20 26.74
CA SER A 129 8.16 -7.73 26.34
C SER A 129 8.10 -8.50 25.00
N ASN A 130 7.27 -8.02 24.08
CA ASN A 130 6.96 -8.60 22.77
C ASN A 130 7.49 -7.75 21.59
N ASN A 131 8.11 -6.61 21.87
CA ASN A 131 8.59 -5.60 20.92
C ASN A 131 7.51 -5.01 20.02
N LEU A 132 6.24 -5.04 20.43
CA LEU A 132 5.10 -4.56 19.65
C LEU A 132 4.49 -3.30 20.25
N PRO A 133 3.83 -2.46 19.43
CA PRO A 133 3.13 -1.29 19.93
C PRO A 133 1.89 -1.71 20.72
N ASP A 134 2.01 -1.97 22.03
CA ASP A 134 0.90 -2.30 22.92
C ASP A 134 0.12 -1.03 23.28
N MET A 135 -0.58 -0.50 22.28
CA MET A 135 -1.26 0.79 22.31
C MET A 135 -2.23 0.92 23.49
N GLY A 136 -2.00 1.91 24.35
CA GLY A 136 -2.77 2.13 25.58
C GLY A 136 -2.10 1.57 26.85
N HIS A 137 -1.02 0.81 26.69
CA HIS A 137 -0.11 0.44 27.77
C HIS A 137 1.26 1.07 27.55
N ASP A 138 1.76 1.03 26.31
CA ASP A 138 3.00 1.67 25.93
C ASP A 138 2.85 3.16 25.66
N THR A 139 3.97 3.89 25.83
CA THR A 139 4.06 5.26 25.35
C THR A 139 4.34 5.22 23.85
N ALA A 140 3.49 5.84 23.04
CA ALA A 140 3.53 5.76 21.60
C ALA A 140 3.19 7.10 20.94
N TRP A 141 3.71 7.27 19.72
CA TRP A 141 3.59 8.49 18.95
C TRP A 141 3.44 8.21 17.47
N TYR A 142 2.52 8.93 16.83
CA TYR A 142 2.42 8.97 15.38
C TYR A 142 3.46 9.92 14.81
N VAL A 143 4.12 9.49 13.75
CA VAL A 143 4.98 10.35 12.94
C VAL A 143 4.14 10.83 11.76
N VAL A 144 3.70 12.09 11.82
CA VAL A 144 2.77 12.68 10.85
C VAL A 144 3.53 13.66 9.97
N PRO A 145 3.78 13.32 8.69
CA PRO A 145 4.40 14.25 7.74
C PRO A 145 3.59 15.53 7.67
N PHE A 146 4.26 16.67 7.82
CA PHE A 146 3.62 17.97 7.85
C PHE A 146 4.05 18.79 6.65
N THR A 147 3.05 19.17 5.86
CA THR A 147 3.29 19.74 4.56
C THR A 147 3.50 21.25 4.64
N ASN A 148 4.36 21.81 3.79
CA ASN A 148 4.82 23.21 3.81
C ASN A 148 5.76 23.60 4.94
N ASP A 149 6.27 22.63 5.70
CA ASP A 149 7.18 22.97 6.79
C ASP A 149 8.63 22.84 6.36
N THR A 150 9.22 23.99 6.02
CA THR A 150 10.66 24.14 5.79
C THR A 150 11.36 24.57 7.09
N THR A 151 10.88 24.09 8.26
CA THR A 151 11.48 24.38 9.58
C THR A 151 13.00 24.26 9.54
N TYR A 152 13.52 23.23 8.85
CA TYR A 152 14.95 22.94 8.74
C TYR A 152 15.61 23.49 7.47
N GLY A 153 14.97 24.44 6.77
CA GLY A 153 15.53 25.06 5.56
C GLY A 153 15.62 24.14 4.33
N VAL A 154 15.10 22.91 4.41
CA VAL A 154 15.01 21.95 3.31
C VAL A 154 13.59 21.81 2.81
N GLU A 155 13.43 21.65 1.50
CA GLU A 155 12.14 21.39 0.89
C GLU A 155 11.89 19.88 0.73
N PRO A 156 10.69 19.39 1.11
CA PRO A 156 10.31 18.01 0.83
C PRO A 156 10.14 17.79 -0.68
N SER A 157 10.52 16.60 -1.13
CA SER A 157 10.36 16.19 -2.53
C SER A 157 9.83 14.76 -2.64
N VAL A 158 9.16 14.48 -3.76
CA VAL A 158 8.61 13.16 -4.07
C VAL A 158 9.09 12.76 -5.45
N VAL A 159 9.61 11.54 -5.56
CA VAL A 159 10.13 10.99 -6.81
C VAL A 159 9.50 9.61 -7.03
N PRO A 160 8.75 9.42 -8.14
CA PRO A 160 8.21 8.11 -8.46
C PRO A 160 9.33 7.17 -8.90
N MET A 161 9.18 5.89 -8.56
CA MET A 161 10.00 4.79 -9.06
C MET A 161 9.22 4.09 -10.17
N PRO A 162 9.58 4.29 -11.45
CA PRO A 162 8.79 3.77 -12.56
C PRO A 162 8.72 2.24 -12.54
N ALA A 163 7.57 1.71 -12.93
CA ALA A 163 7.36 0.30 -13.19
C ALA A 163 8.44 -0.21 -14.15
N THR A 164 9.24 -1.12 -13.63
CA THR A 164 10.39 -1.69 -14.32
C THR A 164 10.29 -3.19 -14.28
N LYS A 165 10.40 -3.83 -15.45
CA LYS A 165 10.57 -5.28 -15.56
C LYS A 165 12.03 -5.64 -15.26
N LEU A 166 12.24 -6.35 -14.16
CA LEU A 166 13.57 -6.80 -13.70
C LEU A 166 13.94 -8.18 -14.30
N GLY A 167 12.93 -8.95 -14.70
CA GLY A 167 13.06 -10.26 -15.33
C GLY A 167 11.68 -10.75 -15.80
N GLU A 168 11.62 -11.93 -16.38
CA GLU A 168 10.32 -12.53 -16.71
C GLU A 168 9.50 -12.76 -15.44
N GLY A 169 8.26 -12.25 -15.44
CA GLY A 169 7.38 -12.30 -14.27
C GLY A 169 7.84 -11.47 -13.08
N HIS A 170 8.90 -10.65 -13.19
CA HIS A 170 9.45 -9.87 -12.08
C HIS A 170 9.42 -8.37 -12.36
N TYR A 171 8.66 -7.62 -11.57
CA TYR A 171 8.43 -6.18 -11.73
C TYR A 171 8.65 -5.44 -10.42
N ARG A 172 9.03 -4.15 -10.51
CA ARG A 172 9.15 -3.27 -9.36
C ARG A 172 8.70 -1.86 -9.67
N PHE A 173 8.00 -1.22 -8.74
CA PHE A 173 7.64 0.20 -8.74
C PHE A 173 7.44 0.70 -7.30
N GLY A 174 7.37 2.00 -7.09
CA GLY A 174 7.32 2.58 -5.76
C GLY A 174 7.40 4.09 -5.76
N MET A 175 7.63 4.66 -4.58
CA MET A 175 7.77 6.10 -4.38
C MET A 175 8.84 6.41 -3.36
N HIS A 176 9.69 7.38 -3.67
CA HIS A 176 10.59 8.02 -2.72
C HIS A 176 9.99 9.34 -2.21
N TYR A 177 10.04 9.56 -0.90
CA TYR A 177 9.72 10.82 -0.25
C TYR A 177 10.94 11.29 0.52
N TYR A 178 11.52 12.43 0.14
CA TYR A 178 12.74 12.96 0.76
C TYR A 178 12.46 14.19 1.60
N ASN A 179 13.31 14.40 2.62
CA ASN A 179 13.31 15.58 3.49
C ASN A 179 11.92 15.82 4.13
N LEU A 180 11.34 14.76 4.69
CA LEU A 180 10.02 14.83 5.29
C LEU A 180 10.10 15.48 6.66
N THR A 181 9.68 16.73 6.75
CA THR A 181 9.39 17.35 8.05
C THR A 181 8.13 16.71 8.63
N CYS A 182 8.27 16.07 9.78
CA CYS A 182 7.19 15.36 10.46
C CYS A 182 6.90 16.01 11.82
N ARG A 183 5.62 16.02 12.21
CA ARG A 183 5.20 16.29 13.58
C ARG A 183 5.02 14.99 14.33
N ILE A 184 5.39 15.02 15.60
CA ILE A 184 5.20 13.88 16.48
C ILE A 184 3.95 14.11 17.32
N VAL A 185 2.96 13.24 17.14
CA VAL A 185 1.64 13.35 17.78
C VAL A 185 1.49 12.20 18.78
N SER A 186 1.17 12.51 20.04
CA SER A 186 0.97 11.48 21.07
C SER A 186 -0.17 10.54 20.70
N ALA A 187 0.05 9.25 20.90
CA ALA A 187 -0.90 8.19 20.67
C ALA A 187 -1.42 7.57 21.99
N ASP A 188 -1.01 8.12 23.14
CA ASP A 188 -1.26 7.55 24.47
C ASP A 188 -2.66 7.83 24.99
N THR A 189 -3.08 9.10 24.87
CA THR A 189 -4.34 9.58 25.43
C THR A 189 -5.05 10.49 24.44
N PRO A 190 -6.40 10.53 24.45
CA PRO A 190 -7.15 11.45 23.60
C PRO A 190 -6.74 12.91 23.79
N LEU A 191 -6.48 13.34 25.04
CA LEU A 191 -6.06 14.71 25.32
C LEU A 191 -4.66 15.00 24.74
N GLY A 192 -3.71 14.09 24.95
CA GLY A 192 -2.35 14.21 24.40
C GLY A 192 -2.37 14.26 22.87
N PHE A 193 -3.16 13.39 22.24
CA PHE A 193 -3.38 13.38 20.80
C PHE A 193 -3.87 14.73 20.28
N TRP A 194 -5.00 15.23 20.80
CA TRP A 194 -5.57 16.49 20.33
C TRP A 194 -4.65 17.69 20.57
N LEU A 195 -3.95 17.73 21.71
CA LEU A 195 -3.01 18.80 22.05
C LEU A 195 -1.80 18.83 21.11
N THR A 196 -1.17 17.67 20.88
CA THR A 196 0.03 17.55 20.03
C THR A 196 -0.29 17.58 18.54
N LEU A 197 -1.53 17.26 18.15
CA LEU A 197 -2.01 17.49 16.79
C LEU A 197 -2.21 19.00 16.50
N ALA A 198 -2.70 19.74 17.49
CA ALA A 198 -3.00 21.17 17.38
C ALA A 198 -1.74 22.06 17.50
N LEU A 199 -0.78 21.66 18.33
CA LEU A 199 0.44 22.41 18.61
C LEU A 199 1.68 21.61 18.20
N PRO A 200 2.64 22.20 17.47
CA PRO A 200 3.89 21.54 17.12
C PRO A 200 4.79 21.43 18.36
N VAL A 201 4.52 20.43 19.22
CA VAL A 201 5.32 20.17 20.43
C VAL A 201 6.69 19.61 20.05
N MET A 202 6.71 18.67 19.10
CA MET A 202 7.93 18.08 18.59
C MET A 202 7.83 17.93 17.07
N THR A 203 8.88 18.36 16.39
CA THR A 203 9.07 18.20 14.95
C THR A 203 10.39 17.51 14.68
N VAL A 204 10.43 16.71 13.63
CA VAL A 204 11.61 15.97 13.19
C VAL A 204 11.78 16.10 11.69
N LEU A 205 13.02 16.01 11.21
CA LEU A 205 13.34 15.84 9.79
C LEU A 205 13.74 14.40 9.53
N LEU A 206 12.91 13.68 8.80
CA LEU A 206 13.22 12.34 8.29
C LEU A 206 13.89 12.48 6.91
N SER A 207 15.04 11.85 6.72
CA SER A 207 15.79 11.97 5.46
C SER A 207 15.02 11.40 4.27
N GLU A 208 14.38 10.25 4.47
CA GLU A 208 13.67 9.50 3.44
C GLU A 208 12.51 8.69 4.04
N LEU A 209 11.43 8.54 3.28
CA LEU A 209 10.50 7.44 3.39
C LEU A 209 10.32 6.87 1.99
N THR A 210 10.66 5.60 1.79
CA THR A 210 10.46 4.91 0.51
C THR A 210 9.63 3.69 0.75
N ILE A 211 8.64 3.50 -0.13
CA ILE A 211 7.86 2.27 -0.19
C ILE A 211 7.93 1.79 -1.64
N GLU A 212 8.49 0.61 -1.82
CA GLU A 212 8.55 -0.11 -3.09
C GLU A 212 7.65 -1.32 -3.03
N TYR A 213 7.18 -1.77 -4.19
CA TYR A 213 6.44 -3.00 -4.37
C TYR A 213 7.20 -3.88 -5.37
N ASP A 214 7.70 -5.02 -4.92
CA ASP A 214 8.41 -6.01 -5.73
C ASP A 214 7.49 -7.18 -6.03
N ILE A 215 7.15 -7.40 -7.29
CA ILE A 215 6.17 -8.40 -7.72
C ILE A 215 6.88 -9.48 -8.51
N LYS A 216 6.79 -10.72 -8.04
CA LYS A 216 7.36 -11.93 -8.65
C LYS A 216 6.24 -12.93 -8.92
N ILE A 217 6.01 -13.24 -10.18
CA ILE A 217 5.09 -14.28 -10.65
C ILE A 217 5.91 -15.55 -10.84
N HIS A 218 5.59 -16.58 -10.08
CA HIS A 218 6.27 -17.87 -10.12
C HIS A 218 5.68 -18.78 -11.21
N GLU A 219 6.45 -19.77 -11.64
CA GLU A 219 6.02 -20.73 -12.68
C GLU A 219 4.78 -21.53 -12.28
N ASP A 220 4.57 -21.73 -10.98
CA ASP A 220 3.40 -22.40 -10.42
C ASP A 220 2.15 -21.50 -10.36
N GLY A 221 2.24 -20.27 -10.90
CA GLY A 221 1.19 -19.27 -10.92
C GLY A 221 0.94 -18.56 -9.59
N SER A 222 1.70 -18.85 -8.54
CA SER A 222 1.66 -18.00 -7.34
C SER A 222 2.31 -16.65 -7.63
N VAL A 223 1.76 -15.57 -7.07
CA VAL A 223 2.30 -14.22 -7.23
C VAL A 223 2.73 -13.70 -5.88
N GLN A 224 4.01 -13.41 -5.75
CA GLN A 224 4.60 -12.82 -4.58
C GLN A 224 4.70 -11.31 -4.78
N ALA A 225 3.97 -10.51 -4.00
CA ALA A 225 4.13 -9.06 -3.96
C ALA A 225 4.82 -8.70 -2.65
N GLU A 226 5.90 -7.95 -2.65
CA GLU A 226 6.65 -7.58 -1.46
C GLU A 226 6.62 -6.06 -1.29
N SER A 227 6.35 -5.55 -0.09
CA SER A 227 6.48 -4.11 0.17
C SER A 227 7.83 -3.85 0.77
N LEU A 228 8.73 -3.13 0.10
CA LEU A 228 10.04 -2.80 0.67
C LEU A 228 9.98 -1.42 1.29
N TYR A 229 10.39 -1.31 2.56
CA TYR A 229 10.43 -0.04 3.29
C TYR A 229 11.86 0.43 3.43
N THR A 230 12.07 1.70 3.11
CA THR A 230 13.15 2.47 3.68
C THR A 230 12.56 3.55 4.58
N ILE A 231 12.94 3.56 5.84
CA ILE A 231 12.66 4.68 6.76
C ILE A 231 14.01 5.31 7.07
N GLY A 232 14.22 6.54 6.61
CA GLY A 232 15.47 7.27 6.74
C GLY A 232 15.81 7.65 8.19
N GLN A 233 17.03 8.12 8.41
CA GLN A 233 17.45 8.59 9.73
C GLN A 233 16.73 9.90 10.10
N VAL A 234 16.50 10.10 11.41
CA VAL A 234 16.12 11.41 11.94
C VAL A 234 17.38 12.29 12.02
N HIS A 235 17.48 13.29 11.14
CA HIS A 235 18.65 14.18 11.09
C HIS A 235 18.54 15.36 12.04
N GLU A 236 17.36 15.97 12.11
CA GLU A 236 17.13 17.17 12.89
C GLU A 236 15.85 17.01 13.72
N MET A 237 15.83 17.62 14.90
CA MET A 237 14.69 17.62 15.80
C MET A 237 14.54 18.97 16.48
N GLU A 238 13.30 19.42 16.66
CA GLU A 238 12.97 20.52 17.56
C GLU A 238 11.98 20.06 18.61
N PHE A 239 12.21 20.48 19.85
CA PHE A 239 11.28 20.33 20.96
C PHE A 239 10.85 21.71 21.45
N LEU A 240 9.55 21.99 21.42
CA LEU A 240 8.96 23.27 21.77
C LEU A 240 9.62 24.47 21.04
N GLY A 241 9.99 24.27 19.77
CA GLY A 241 10.64 25.27 18.92
C GLY A 241 12.11 25.53 19.24
N THR A 242 12.74 24.67 20.05
CA THR A 242 14.18 24.70 20.32
C THR A 242 14.84 23.49 19.66
N PRO A 243 15.91 23.67 18.85
CA PRO A 243 16.67 22.56 18.32
C PRO A 243 17.22 21.67 19.42
N VAL A 244 17.09 20.36 19.24
CA VAL A 244 17.63 19.33 20.14
C VAL A 244 18.29 18.23 19.32
N GLU A 245 19.31 17.59 19.87
CA GLU A 245 19.94 16.45 19.20
C GLU A 245 18.96 15.26 19.19
N PRO A 246 18.73 14.58 18.06
CA PRO A 246 17.84 13.42 18.01
C PRO A 246 18.20 12.34 19.04
N THR A 247 19.50 12.15 19.30
CA THR A 247 20.02 11.17 20.27
C THR A 247 19.71 11.51 21.74
N ASP A 248 19.32 12.75 22.05
CA ASP A 248 18.91 13.13 23.40
C ASP A 248 17.47 12.65 23.72
N ILE A 249 16.66 12.39 22.68
CA ILE A 249 15.24 12.04 22.80
C ILE A 249 14.96 10.61 22.33
N ILE A 250 15.55 10.21 21.20
CA ILE A 250 15.42 8.86 20.64
C ILE A 250 16.39 7.96 21.39
N ILE A 251 15.83 7.11 22.24
CA ILE A 251 16.56 6.16 23.08
C ILE A 251 16.44 4.74 22.52
N ASP A 252 17.34 3.85 22.95
CA ASP A 252 17.44 2.48 22.42
C ASP A 252 16.18 1.63 22.61
N SER A 253 15.31 1.99 23.55
CA SER A 253 14.05 1.27 23.78
C SER A 253 12.92 1.67 22.83
N MET A 254 13.13 2.72 22.01
CA MET A 254 12.15 3.17 21.03
C MET A 254 12.21 2.34 19.76
N LYS A 255 11.03 1.93 19.31
CA LYS A 255 10.79 1.08 18.15
C LYS A 255 9.92 1.83 17.16
N ILE A 256 10.05 1.53 15.87
CA ILE A 256 9.22 2.13 14.83
C ILE A 256 8.41 1.07 14.09
N SER A 257 7.23 1.42 13.58
CA SER A 257 6.36 0.51 12.86
C SER A 257 5.74 1.21 11.64
N ALA A 258 5.76 0.53 10.49
CA ALA A 258 5.04 0.96 9.29
C ALA A 258 3.65 0.34 9.28
N VAL A 259 2.61 1.17 9.37
CA VAL A 259 1.23 0.73 9.52
C VAL A 259 0.45 0.91 8.23
N HIS A 260 -0.32 -0.11 7.86
CA HIS A 260 -1.22 -0.11 6.73
C HIS A 260 -2.57 -0.67 7.14
N TYR A 261 -3.59 -0.34 6.36
CA TYR A 261 -4.88 -1.01 6.45
C TYR A 261 -5.28 -1.60 5.12
N LEU A 262 -6.00 -2.70 5.19
CA LEU A 262 -6.47 -3.43 4.02
C LEU A 262 -7.82 -2.90 3.54
N SER A 263 -7.99 -2.82 2.23
CA SER A 263 -9.26 -2.57 1.57
C SER A 263 -9.57 -3.72 0.60
N ILE A 264 -10.80 -4.22 0.60
CA ILE A 264 -11.23 -5.32 -0.28
C ILE A 264 -12.55 -4.94 -0.93
N PHE A 265 -12.63 -5.12 -2.25
CA PHE A 265 -13.87 -4.99 -3.01
C PHE A 265 -14.40 -6.36 -3.44
N THR A 266 -15.74 -6.43 -3.56
CA THR A 266 -16.52 -7.47 -4.27
C THR A 266 -16.54 -8.92 -3.74
N SER A 267 -15.71 -9.30 -2.77
CA SER A 267 -15.72 -10.66 -2.20
C SER A 267 -16.02 -10.69 -0.70
N GLN A 268 -16.95 -11.56 -0.29
CA GLN A 268 -17.02 -11.98 1.11
C GLN A 268 -15.73 -12.73 1.43
N TYR A 269 -14.97 -12.19 2.38
CA TYR A 269 -13.71 -12.75 2.81
C TYR A 269 -13.75 -13.10 4.29
N ARG A 270 -12.88 -14.04 4.67
CA ARG A 270 -12.53 -14.32 6.06
C ARG A 270 -11.03 -14.31 6.16
N VAL A 271 -10.54 -13.77 7.27
CA VAL A 271 -9.12 -13.84 7.60
C VAL A 271 -8.91 -15.07 8.48
N THR A 272 -7.92 -15.88 8.15
CA THR A 272 -7.62 -17.15 8.82
C THR A 272 -6.13 -17.27 9.09
N ARG A 273 -5.76 -18.09 10.07
CA ARG A 273 -4.36 -18.50 10.25
C ARG A 273 -3.97 -19.52 9.20
N ALA A 274 -2.83 -19.34 8.54
CA ALA A 274 -2.34 -20.24 7.49
C ALA A 274 -2.12 -21.67 8.01
N SER A 275 -1.60 -21.83 9.22
CA SER A 275 -1.24 -23.14 9.79
C SER A 275 -2.43 -24.05 10.10
N ASN A 276 -3.58 -23.49 10.49
CA ASN A 276 -4.70 -24.27 11.01
C ASN A 276 -6.07 -23.89 10.42
N GLY A 277 -6.14 -22.85 9.58
CA GLY A 277 -7.37 -22.39 8.93
C GLY A 277 -8.39 -21.76 9.87
N ASN A 278 -8.07 -21.53 11.15
CA ASN A 278 -8.97 -20.92 12.10
C ASN A 278 -9.20 -19.45 11.76
N THR A 279 -10.47 -19.04 11.73
CA THR A 279 -10.86 -17.64 11.52
C THR A 279 -10.27 -16.75 12.61
N ILE A 280 -9.62 -15.68 12.18
CA ILE A 280 -9.17 -14.58 13.02
C ILE A 280 -10.30 -13.54 13.03
N THR A 281 -10.63 -13.03 14.21
CA THR A 281 -11.49 -11.86 14.36
C THR A 281 -10.63 -10.60 14.37
N ALA A 282 -11.17 -9.49 13.88
CA ALA A 282 -10.55 -8.18 14.02
C ALA A 282 -10.00 -7.97 15.45
N PRO A 283 -8.71 -7.66 15.63
CA PRO A 283 -8.18 -7.42 16.96
C PRO A 283 -8.83 -6.20 17.59
N THR A 284 -9.04 -6.23 18.91
CA THR A 284 -9.35 -5.03 19.71
C THR A 284 -8.12 -4.47 20.43
N ALA A 285 -6.98 -5.17 20.32
CA ALA A 285 -5.67 -4.81 20.86
C ALA A 285 -4.59 -5.36 19.92
N THR A 286 -3.35 -4.91 20.07
CA THR A 286 -2.22 -5.40 19.30
C THR A 286 -2.04 -6.90 19.52
N LEU A 287 -1.98 -7.66 18.43
CA LEU A 287 -1.79 -9.10 18.46
C LEU A 287 -0.50 -9.46 17.69
N PRO A 288 0.46 -10.14 18.35
CA PRO A 288 1.60 -10.69 17.65
C PRO A 288 1.13 -11.70 16.62
N MET A 289 1.86 -11.73 15.52
CA MET A 289 1.66 -12.69 14.47
C MET A 289 2.79 -13.71 14.47
N ASP A 290 2.47 -14.94 14.88
CA ASP A 290 3.41 -16.07 14.86
C ASP A 290 3.21 -16.97 13.62
N ASP A 291 2.23 -16.63 12.77
CA ASP A 291 1.80 -17.44 11.63
C ASP A 291 1.18 -16.56 10.53
N ASN A 292 1.44 -16.88 9.27
CA ASN A 292 0.95 -16.12 8.13
C ASN A 292 -0.57 -15.95 8.19
N ILE A 293 -1.05 -14.76 7.82
CA ILE A 293 -2.49 -14.53 7.61
C ILE A 293 -2.85 -15.04 6.23
N SER A 294 -3.94 -15.80 6.15
CA SER A 294 -4.58 -16.17 4.90
C SER A 294 -5.93 -15.49 4.77
N ILE A 295 -6.11 -14.72 3.70
CA ILE A 295 -7.39 -14.19 3.27
C ILE A 295 -8.05 -15.26 2.40
N VAL A 296 -9.22 -15.70 2.86
CA VAL A 296 -10.01 -16.76 2.24
C VAL A 296 -11.28 -16.16 1.67
N VAL A 297 -11.55 -16.42 0.39
CA VAL A 297 -12.76 -16.00 -0.32
C VAL A 297 -13.74 -17.16 -0.48
N GLY A 298 -15.03 -16.84 -0.49
CA GLY A 298 -16.09 -17.85 -0.58
C GLY A 298 -16.10 -18.80 0.62
N THR A 299 -16.26 -20.11 0.37
CA THR A 299 -16.44 -21.11 1.46
C THR A 299 -15.14 -21.55 2.11
N SER A 300 -14.01 -21.52 1.39
CA SER A 300 -12.72 -22.03 1.88
C SER A 300 -11.54 -21.79 0.93
N GLU A 301 -11.67 -20.95 -0.09
CA GLU A 301 -10.62 -20.79 -1.09
C GLU A 301 -9.60 -19.73 -0.66
N ARG A 302 -8.33 -20.10 -0.60
CA ARG A 302 -7.24 -19.19 -0.25
C ARG A 302 -6.99 -18.23 -1.42
N ALA A 303 -7.17 -16.94 -1.19
CA ALA A 303 -6.87 -15.91 -2.18
C ALA A 303 -5.45 -15.38 -1.99
N PHE A 304 -5.08 -15.08 -0.73
CA PHE A 304 -3.88 -14.30 -0.45
C PHE A 304 -3.31 -14.64 0.92
N ASP A 305 -1.98 -14.61 1.00
CA ASP A 305 -1.23 -14.70 2.23
C ASP A 305 -0.44 -13.44 2.52
N ILE A 306 -0.37 -13.09 3.79
CA ILE A 306 0.55 -12.09 4.32
C ILE A 306 1.64 -12.87 5.07
N GLY A 307 2.84 -12.89 4.49
CA GLY A 307 4.05 -13.48 5.07
C GLY A 307 4.59 -12.61 6.21
N LEU A 308 5.25 -13.26 7.17
CA LEU A 308 5.73 -12.60 8.38
C LEU A 308 7.24 -12.59 8.53
N GLY A 309 7.77 -11.49 9.07
CA GLY A 309 9.10 -11.39 9.66
C GLY A 309 10.24 -11.59 8.68
N ARG A 310 11.02 -10.54 8.43
CA ARG A 310 12.25 -10.61 7.64
C ARG A 310 13.36 -9.83 8.30
N GLN A 311 14.57 -10.13 7.83
CA GLN A 311 15.74 -9.41 8.25
C GLN A 311 15.69 -7.97 7.72
N TYR A 312 16.16 -7.03 8.51
CA TYR A 312 16.36 -5.64 8.11
C TYR A 312 17.76 -5.17 8.51
N SER A 313 18.20 -4.14 7.80
CA SER A 313 19.46 -3.48 8.07
C SER A 313 19.25 -2.15 8.76
N LEU A 314 20.15 -1.84 9.69
CA LEU A 314 20.31 -0.57 10.36
C LEU A 314 21.54 0.15 9.80
N ILE A 315 21.33 1.35 9.27
CA ILE A 315 22.37 2.15 8.63
C ILE A 315 22.47 3.51 9.31
N ASN A 316 23.68 3.91 9.65
CA ASN A 316 23.98 5.24 10.16
C ASN A 316 24.33 6.17 9.00
N GLU A 317 23.45 7.13 8.73
CA GLU A 317 23.61 8.10 7.65
C GLU A 317 24.55 9.26 8.02
N THR A 318 24.97 9.36 9.29
CA THR A 318 25.88 10.43 9.76
C THR A 318 27.36 10.19 9.43
N THR A 319 27.73 8.98 9.00
CA THR A 319 29.10 8.64 8.61
C THR A 319 29.30 8.80 7.10
N ASN A 320 30.56 8.89 6.63
CA ASN A 320 30.84 8.92 5.19
C ASN A 320 32.06 8.04 4.86
N PRO A 321 31.87 6.86 4.22
CA PRO A 321 30.59 6.29 3.76
C PRO A 321 29.65 5.94 4.92
N TRP A 322 28.37 5.72 4.62
CA TRP A 322 27.39 5.26 5.61
C TRP A 322 27.81 3.91 6.19
N ASP A 323 27.71 3.81 7.52
CA ASP A 323 28.09 2.62 8.26
C ASP A 323 26.87 1.72 8.44
N VAL A 324 27.03 0.44 8.10
CA VAL A 324 26.04 -0.59 8.44
C VAL A 324 26.24 -0.96 9.90
N VAL A 325 25.30 -0.56 10.76
CA VAL A 325 25.33 -0.84 12.21
C VAL A 325 24.92 -2.28 12.47
N SER A 326 23.92 -2.77 11.73
CA SER A 326 23.48 -4.17 11.71
C SER A 326 22.84 -4.48 10.36
N ASP A 327 22.92 -5.73 9.90
CA ASP A 327 22.35 -6.20 8.63
C ASP A 327 21.44 -7.42 8.77
N ASN A 328 21.09 -7.78 10.01
CA ASN A 328 20.44 -9.04 10.34
C ASN A 328 19.41 -8.92 11.48
N GLU A 329 18.85 -7.73 11.69
CA GLU A 329 17.81 -7.52 12.70
C GLU A 329 16.48 -8.12 12.24
N THR A 330 15.64 -8.62 13.15
CA THR A 330 14.39 -9.28 12.77
C THR A 330 13.20 -8.35 12.97
N ALA A 331 12.52 -8.02 11.88
CA ALA A 331 11.26 -7.28 11.95
C ALA A 331 10.12 -8.20 12.41
N ILE A 332 9.12 -7.61 13.06
CA ILE A 332 7.99 -8.32 13.64
C ILE A 332 6.72 -7.78 13.02
N ASN A 333 5.88 -8.67 12.51
CA ASN A 333 4.57 -8.29 12.00
C ASN A 333 3.52 -8.43 13.10
N CYS A 334 2.57 -7.50 13.15
CA CYS A 334 1.44 -7.58 14.07
C CYS A 334 0.15 -7.10 13.42
N LEU A 335 -0.97 -7.53 14.00
CA LEU A 335 -2.26 -6.92 13.74
C LEU A 335 -2.56 -5.89 14.82
N LEU A 336 -2.98 -4.70 14.39
CA LEU A 336 -3.36 -3.62 15.31
C LEU A 336 -4.87 -3.61 15.51
N GLY A 337 -5.29 -3.41 16.75
CA GLY A 337 -6.66 -3.02 17.05
C GLY A 337 -6.84 -1.54 16.76
N ALA A 338 -7.62 -1.19 15.73
CA ALA A 338 -7.83 0.20 15.33
C ALA A 338 -8.52 1.00 16.45
N ARG A 339 -8.00 2.19 16.76
CA ARG A 339 -8.55 3.11 17.75
C ARG A 339 -9.09 4.35 17.07
N LEU A 340 -9.87 5.14 17.81
CA LEU A 340 -10.45 6.38 17.29
C LEU A 340 -9.39 7.36 16.80
N SER A 341 -8.23 7.46 17.46
CA SER A 341 -7.12 8.31 17.02
C SER A 341 -6.52 7.86 15.68
N ASP A 342 -6.39 6.55 15.46
CA ASP A 342 -5.93 5.98 14.19
C ASP A 342 -6.89 6.36 13.06
N LEU A 343 -8.19 6.18 13.30
CA LEU A 343 -9.26 6.52 12.36
C LEU A 343 -9.27 8.02 12.02
N VAL A 344 -9.07 8.90 13.01
CA VAL A 344 -9.00 10.35 12.77
C VAL A 344 -7.83 10.72 11.87
N LEU A 345 -6.66 10.07 12.02
CA LEU A 345 -5.47 10.35 11.21
C LEU A 345 -5.65 9.95 9.75
N VAL A 346 -6.36 8.85 9.49
CA VAL A 346 -6.58 8.35 8.12
C VAL A 346 -7.93 8.76 7.53
N ALA A 347 -8.78 9.48 8.27
CA ALA A 347 -10.15 9.79 7.85
C ALA A 347 -10.23 10.47 6.47
N TRP A 348 -9.22 11.27 6.12
CA TRP A 348 -9.12 11.92 4.81
C TRP A 348 -8.73 10.97 3.68
N GLN A 349 -7.97 9.90 3.99
CA GLN A 349 -7.56 8.90 3.02
C GLN A 349 -8.77 8.06 2.59
N LEU A 350 -9.69 7.74 3.52
CA LEU A 350 -10.82 6.86 3.25
C LEU A 350 -11.65 7.24 2.01
N PRO A 351 -12.18 8.48 1.85
CA PRO A 351 -12.94 8.84 0.65
C PRO A 351 -12.07 8.87 -0.61
N LEU A 352 -10.80 9.30 -0.49
CA LEU A 352 -9.84 9.33 -1.59
C LEU A 352 -9.53 7.91 -2.09
N SER A 353 -9.22 7.01 -1.18
CA SER A 353 -8.90 5.62 -1.48
C SER A 353 -10.11 4.86 -1.99
N ALA A 354 -11.31 5.08 -1.43
CA ALA A 354 -12.54 4.51 -1.94
C ALA A 354 -12.80 4.98 -3.38
N PHE A 355 -12.61 6.28 -3.65
CA PHE A 355 -12.74 6.85 -4.98
C PHE A 355 -11.74 6.22 -5.95
N VAL A 356 -10.44 6.30 -5.65
CA VAL A 356 -9.37 5.83 -6.54
C VAL A 356 -9.49 4.33 -6.80
N PHE A 357 -9.71 3.53 -5.75
CA PHE A 357 -9.80 2.08 -5.87
C PHE A 357 -11.06 1.67 -6.65
N ALA A 358 -12.18 2.38 -6.50
CA ALA A 358 -13.38 2.13 -7.30
C ALA A 358 -13.17 2.40 -8.81
N HIS A 359 -12.41 3.45 -9.18
CA HIS A 359 -12.08 3.71 -10.60
C HIS A 359 -11.24 2.59 -11.18
N MET A 360 -10.19 2.17 -10.45
CA MET A 360 -9.36 1.04 -10.89
C MET A 360 -10.17 -0.24 -11.02
N ALA A 361 -10.99 -0.57 -10.01
CA ALA A 361 -11.81 -1.78 -10.06
C ALA A 361 -12.85 -1.76 -11.18
N TYR A 362 -13.49 -0.62 -11.43
CA TYR A 362 -14.47 -0.47 -12.50
C TYR A 362 -13.84 -0.53 -13.90
N GLY A 363 -12.63 0.00 -14.07
CA GLY A 363 -11.87 -0.13 -15.32
C GLY A 363 -11.41 -1.56 -15.58
N LEU A 364 -10.85 -2.22 -14.56
CA LEU A 364 -10.23 -3.53 -14.67
C LEU A 364 -11.21 -4.71 -14.73
N SER A 365 -12.45 -4.56 -14.23
CA SER A 365 -13.38 -5.69 -14.12
C SER A 365 -14.73 -5.47 -14.80
N GLU A 366 -15.04 -6.33 -15.76
CA GLU A 366 -16.37 -6.41 -16.36
C GLU A 366 -17.44 -6.81 -15.33
N ARG A 367 -17.10 -7.74 -14.42
CA ARG A 367 -18.03 -8.20 -13.39
C ARG A 367 -18.39 -7.06 -12.44
N VAL A 368 -17.44 -6.24 -12.02
CA VAL A 368 -17.72 -5.02 -11.23
C VAL A 368 -18.75 -4.13 -11.94
N ARG A 369 -18.58 -3.93 -13.25
CA ARG A 369 -19.52 -3.15 -14.08
C ARG A 369 -20.91 -3.78 -14.22
N THR A 370 -21.04 -5.10 -14.04
CA THR A 370 -22.37 -5.75 -13.98
C THR A 370 -23.07 -5.58 -12.63
N ILE A 371 -22.30 -5.41 -11.55
CA ILE A 371 -22.84 -5.30 -10.18
C ILE A 371 -23.18 -3.84 -9.86
N TYR A 372 -22.34 -2.90 -10.28
CA TYR A 372 -22.48 -1.48 -9.99
C TYR A 372 -22.76 -0.70 -11.28
N SER A 373 -23.79 0.16 -11.24
CA SER A 373 -24.20 0.99 -12.39
C SER A 373 -23.24 2.13 -12.71
N SER A 374 -22.37 2.52 -11.76
CA SER A 374 -21.36 3.57 -11.94
C SER A 374 -20.24 3.44 -10.90
N VAL A 375 -19.12 4.12 -11.16
CA VAL A 375 -18.04 4.26 -10.17
C VAL A 375 -18.53 5.00 -8.91
N GLY A 376 -19.38 6.02 -9.10
CA GLY A 376 -20.03 6.74 -8.00
C GLY A 376 -20.83 5.81 -7.09
N ASP A 377 -21.64 4.93 -7.67
CA ASP A 377 -22.42 3.93 -6.91
C ASP A 377 -21.53 2.95 -6.15
N MET A 378 -20.42 2.53 -6.77
CA MET A 378 -19.43 1.65 -6.14
C MET A 378 -18.73 2.35 -4.96
N ALA A 379 -18.22 3.57 -5.15
CA ALA A 379 -17.56 4.33 -4.09
C ALA A 379 -18.52 4.64 -2.94
N GLN A 380 -19.75 5.09 -3.23
CA GLN A 380 -20.78 5.35 -2.22
C GLN A 380 -21.23 4.07 -1.50
N GLY A 381 -21.44 2.97 -2.23
CA GLY A 381 -21.76 1.67 -1.64
C GLY A 381 -20.66 1.16 -0.71
N THR A 382 -19.41 1.56 -0.97
CA THR A 382 -18.24 1.13 -0.19
C THR A 382 -18.01 2.01 1.05
N ILE A 383 -18.29 3.31 0.95
CA ILE A 383 -18.33 4.24 2.08
C ILE A 383 -19.50 3.91 3.01
N ASN A 384 -20.70 3.64 2.47
CA ASN A 384 -21.90 3.37 3.26
C ASN A 384 -21.98 1.91 3.73
N GLY A 385 -21.32 0.98 3.05
CA GLY A 385 -21.44 -0.46 3.23
C GLY A 385 -20.37 -1.10 4.11
N THR A 386 -19.69 -0.35 4.98
CA THR A 386 -18.63 -0.81 5.91
C THR A 386 -17.36 -1.40 5.27
N ALA A 387 -17.32 -1.66 3.97
CA ALA A 387 -16.16 -2.26 3.28
C ALA A 387 -14.91 -1.38 3.28
N PHE A 388 -15.06 -0.04 3.29
CA PHE A 388 -13.92 0.89 3.40
C PHE A 388 -13.76 1.55 4.77
N VAL A 389 -14.88 1.85 5.44
CA VAL A 389 -14.88 2.63 6.70
C VAL A 389 -14.46 1.79 7.91
N ASN A 390 -14.43 0.46 7.74
CA ASN A 390 -14.10 -0.50 8.78
C ASN A 390 -13.07 -1.51 8.27
N SER A 391 -11.89 -1.05 7.84
CA SER A 391 -10.75 -1.93 7.63
C SER A 391 -10.36 -2.51 8.98
N ASP A 392 -11.08 -3.54 9.42
CA ASP A 392 -10.87 -4.32 10.65
C ASP A 392 -9.46 -4.95 10.74
N TRP A 393 -8.69 -4.79 9.66
CA TRP A 393 -7.40 -5.40 9.40
C TRP A 393 -6.36 -4.31 9.19
N TRP A 394 -5.86 -3.81 10.31
CA TRP A 394 -4.66 -3.00 10.36
C TRP A 394 -3.49 -3.93 10.60
N TYR A 395 -2.51 -3.88 9.71
CA TYR A 395 -1.27 -4.60 9.89
C TYR A 395 -0.13 -3.62 10.06
N ALA A 396 0.82 -4.00 10.90
CA ALA A 396 2.03 -3.23 11.10
C ALA A 396 3.27 -4.12 10.98
N VAL A 397 4.30 -3.53 10.42
CA VAL A 397 5.64 -4.11 10.35
C VAL A 397 6.51 -3.31 11.30
N THR A 398 6.93 -3.94 12.39
CA THR A 398 7.65 -3.33 13.50
C THR A 398 9.14 -3.65 13.43
N PHE A 399 9.95 -2.63 13.68
CA PHE A 399 11.42 -2.66 13.70
C PHE A 399 11.88 -2.46 15.15
N PRO A 400 12.21 -3.55 15.88
CA PRO A 400 12.50 -3.49 17.31
C PRO A 400 13.75 -2.68 17.65
N GLU A 401 14.80 -2.88 16.88
CA GLU A 401 16.03 -2.09 16.92
C GLU A 401 15.88 -0.96 15.89
N TRP A 402 15.77 0.30 16.32
CA TRP A 402 15.63 1.44 15.41
C TRP A 402 16.63 2.55 15.73
N ASN A 403 16.62 3.04 16.97
CA ASN A 403 17.57 4.05 17.48
C ASN A 403 17.65 5.32 16.62
N GLY A 404 16.60 5.63 15.86
CA GLY A 404 16.58 6.75 14.92
C GLY A 404 17.39 6.52 13.64
N LEU A 405 17.97 5.35 13.45
CA LEU A 405 18.77 4.98 12.27
C LEU A 405 17.89 4.67 11.06
N ARG A 406 18.52 4.64 9.88
CA ARG A 406 17.86 4.20 8.67
C ARG A 406 17.55 2.71 8.76
N VAL A 407 16.30 2.35 8.46
CA VAL A 407 15.80 0.98 8.36
C VAL A 407 15.60 0.63 6.90
N GLN A 408 16.03 -0.56 6.49
CA GLN A 408 15.72 -1.14 5.17
C GLN A 408 15.20 -2.57 5.32
N GLN A 409 13.97 -2.83 4.90
CA GLN A 409 13.33 -4.16 5.01
C GLN A 409 12.44 -4.49 3.82
N ASP A 410 12.24 -5.78 3.63
CA ASP A 410 11.33 -6.47 2.72
C ASP A 410 10.26 -7.24 3.54
N PRO A 411 8.97 -6.90 3.51
CA PRO A 411 7.91 -7.89 3.78
C PRO A 411 7.23 -8.46 2.55
N VAL A 412 6.69 -9.67 2.69
CA VAL A 412 6.13 -10.46 1.57
C VAL A 412 4.66 -10.74 1.73
N TYR A 413 3.99 -10.61 0.60
CA TYR A 413 2.66 -11.09 0.36
C TYR A 413 2.67 -12.15 -0.75
N VAL A 414 1.83 -13.18 -0.63
CA VAL A 414 1.73 -14.25 -1.65
C VAL A 414 0.27 -14.41 -2.06
N ALA A 415 -0.09 -13.95 -3.26
CA ALA A 415 -1.35 -14.20 -3.91
C ALA A 415 -1.36 -15.59 -4.60
N TYR A 416 -2.46 -16.31 -4.44
CA TYR A 416 -2.71 -17.58 -5.11
C TYR A 416 -3.63 -17.33 -6.30
N THR A 417 -3.06 -17.37 -7.49
CA THR A 417 -3.79 -17.06 -8.73
C THR A 417 -4.07 -18.31 -9.54
N ASN A 418 -4.89 -18.17 -10.58
CA ASN A 418 -5.13 -19.23 -11.56
C ASN A 418 -4.11 -19.26 -12.71
N LEU A 419 -3.03 -18.48 -12.66
CA LEU A 419 -1.97 -18.50 -13.68
C LEU A 419 -1.31 -19.88 -13.81
N ALA A 420 -1.39 -20.73 -12.77
CA ALA A 420 -0.96 -22.12 -12.81
C ALA A 420 -1.66 -22.94 -13.90
N ASN A 421 -2.88 -22.52 -14.28
CA ASN A 421 -3.73 -23.20 -15.25
C ASN A 421 -3.48 -22.71 -16.69
N THR A 422 -2.73 -21.63 -16.91
CA THR A 422 -2.38 -21.12 -18.24
C THR A 422 -1.02 -21.62 -18.73
N THR A 423 -0.10 -21.99 -17.85
CA THR A 423 1.21 -22.60 -18.20
C THR A 423 1.17 -24.11 -18.48
N ALA A 424 -0.01 -24.72 -18.62
CA ALA A 424 -0.17 -26.13 -18.97
C ALA A 424 -0.96 -26.36 -20.27
N THR A 425 -0.71 -25.59 -21.34
CA THR A 425 -1.17 -26.02 -22.69
C THR A 425 -0.25 -25.78 -23.88
N ASP A 426 0.93 -25.18 -23.73
CA ASP A 426 1.88 -25.07 -24.85
C ASP A 426 3.19 -25.80 -24.55
N GLY A 427 3.17 -27.13 -24.72
CA GLY A 427 4.38 -27.92 -24.51
C GLY A 427 4.23 -29.45 -24.56
N GLY A 428 3.70 -30.00 -25.65
CA GLY A 428 4.16 -31.32 -26.12
C GLY A 428 3.55 -32.58 -25.48
N ALA A 429 2.27 -32.85 -25.76
CA ALA A 429 1.76 -34.24 -25.81
C ALA A 429 0.50 -34.40 -26.68
N GLY A 430 -0.37 -33.37 -26.76
CA GLY A 430 -1.61 -33.44 -27.53
C GLY A 430 -1.44 -33.33 -29.06
N GLY A 431 -0.47 -32.54 -29.54
CA GLY A 431 -0.26 -32.30 -30.96
C GLY A 431 0.22 -33.54 -31.74
N LEU A 432 1.04 -34.39 -31.10
CA LEU A 432 1.53 -35.64 -31.71
C LEU A 432 0.43 -36.70 -31.81
N VAL A 433 -0.50 -36.76 -30.86
CA VAL A 433 -1.64 -37.69 -30.89
C VAL A 433 -2.67 -37.25 -31.94
N ALA A 434 -2.93 -35.94 -32.07
CA ALA A 434 -3.81 -35.41 -33.11
C ALA A 434 -3.22 -35.62 -34.52
N LEU A 435 -1.92 -35.39 -34.71
CA LEU A 435 -1.23 -35.68 -35.98
C LEU A 435 -1.22 -37.18 -36.30
N LEU A 436 -0.98 -38.06 -35.31
CA LEU A 436 -1.05 -39.51 -35.51
C LEU A 436 -2.46 -39.99 -35.89
N LEU A 437 -3.51 -39.42 -35.28
CA LEU A 437 -4.90 -39.76 -35.64
C LEU A 437 -5.28 -39.27 -37.04
N ILE A 438 -4.78 -38.11 -37.47
CA ILE A 438 -4.98 -37.61 -38.84
C ILE A 438 -4.24 -38.49 -39.84
N VAL A 439 -2.99 -38.88 -39.56
CA VAL A 439 -2.20 -39.76 -40.46
C VAL A 439 -2.85 -41.15 -40.55
N VAL A 440 -3.30 -41.73 -39.44
CA VAL A 440 -4.01 -43.03 -39.44
C VAL A 440 -5.35 -42.92 -40.17
N GLY A 441 -6.09 -41.82 -39.98
CA GLY A 441 -7.33 -41.55 -40.71
C GLY A 441 -7.13 -41.44 -42.22
N VAL A 442 -6.10 -40.73 -42.67
CA VAL A 442 -5.75 -40.58 -44.09
C VAL A 442 -5.29 -41.92 -44.69
N ILE A 443 -4.49 -42.71 -43.97
CA ILE A 443 -4.07 -44.05 -44.43
C ILE A 443 -5.27 -45.00 -44.52
N ALA A 444 -6.20 -44.97 -43.56
CA ALA A 444 -7.41 -45.78 -43.58
C ALA A 444 -8.33 -45.42 -44.76
N VAL A 445 -8.47 -44.14 -45.08
CA VAL A 445 -9.24 -43.65 -46.24
C VAL A 445 -8.56 -44.06 -47.56
N ILE A 446 -7.24 -43.93 -47.68
CA ILE A 446 -6.49 -44.35 -48.87
C ILE A 446 -6.59 -45.88 -49.07
N TRP A 447 -6.51 -46.67 -48.00
CA TRP A 447 -6.67 -48.12 -48.05
C TRP A 447 -8.09 -48.55 -48.46
N LEU A 448 -9.13 -47.87 -47.94
CA LEU A 448 -10.52 -48.11 -48.31
C LEU A 448 -10.81 -47.74 -49.78
N LEU A 449 -10.21 -46.66 -50.29
CA LEU A 449 -10.36 -46.25 -51.69
C LEU A 449 -9.63 -47.20 -52.66
N ARG A 450 -8.44 -47.70 -52.29
CA ARG A 450 -7.71 -48.72 -53.07
C ARG A 450 -8.36 -50.09 -53.11
N ARG A 451 -9.28 -50.40 -52.19
CA ARG A 451 -10.01 -51.69 -52.15
C ARG A 451 -11.32 -51.64 -52.93
N ARG A 452 -11.75 -50.45 -53.37
CA ARG A 452 -12.98 -50.20 -54.13
C ARG A 452 -12.74 -49.85 -55.60
N SER A 453 -11.48 -49.73 -56.01
CA SER A 453 -11.03 -49.78 -57.41
C SER A 453 -10.43 -51.17 -57.66
#